data_AF-M1CSD2-F1
#
_entry.id   AF-M1CSD2-F1
#
_cell.length_a   1.000
_cell.length_b   1.000
_cell.length_c   1.000
_cell.angle_alpha   90.00
_cell.angle_beta   90.00
_cell.angle_gamma   90.00
#
_symmetry.space_group_name_H-M   'P 1'
#
loop_
_entity.id
_entity.type
_entity.pdbx_description
1 polymer ?
#
loop_
_entity_poly.entity_id
_entity_poly.type
_entity_poly.pdbx_seq_one_letter_code
_entity_poly.pdbx_strand_id
1 'polypeptide(L)'
;MAWQQFTITLVSLSLISLLIRYGVVSGIRISDVSNISSGFLPSPADGSRHTNMLLPLFPPKDTSRRAEISRRHLQKSPASARMSLHDDLLINGYYTTHIWIGTPPQKFALIVDTGSTVTYVPCSSCEKCGNHQDPKFQPEKSSTYQSVKCDKTCPCDLKRQQCIYERRYAEMSSSFGLLGEDVISFGNLSELGPQRAVFGCEIAETGDLYSQRADGIMGLGRGDVSIVDQLVGKHVISDSFSLCYGGMDFGGGAMVLGGIKPPAHMVFTKSYFGRSLGWQQPVLQY
;
A
#
# COMPACT_ATOMS: atom_id res chain seq x y z
N MET A 1 47.95 12.51 41.07
CA MET A 1 48.22 13.08 39.72
C MET A 1 46.86 13.17 39.02
N ALA A 2 46.10 14.24 39.21
CA ALA A 2 46.18 15.52 38.48
C ALA A 2 45.59 15.42 37.05
N TRP A 3 44.31 15.80 36.90
CA TRP A 3 43.78 16.93 36.06
C TRP A 3 43.78 16.61 34.53
N GLN A 4 42.77 16.88 33.68
CA GLN A 4 41.75 17.94 33.62
C GLN A 4 40.47 17.52 32.88
N GLN A 5 39.39 18.24 33.19
CA GLN A 5 38.09 18.34 32.52
C GLN A 5 38.18 19.15 31.21
N PHE A 6 37.27 18.91 30.27
CA PHE A 6 36.76 19.97 29.37
C PHE A 6 35.24 19.85 29.20
N THR A 7 34.56 20.82 29.78
CA THR A 7 33.16 21.22 29.58
C THR A 7 33.06 22.02 28.27
N ILE A 8 32.07 21.72 27.41
CA ILE A 8 31.61 22.66 26.37
C ILE A 8 30.10 22.83 26.50
N THR A 9 29.74 24.10 26.56
CA THR A 9 28.46 24.74 26.88
C THR A 9 27.37 24.56 25.84
N LEU A 10 26.15 24.33 26.32
CA LEU A 10 24.87 24.56 25.64
C LEU A 10 24.68 26.05 25.35
N VAL A 11 24.39 26.41 24.10
CA VAL A 11 23.78 27.70 23.74
C VAL A 11 22.59 27.45 22.81
N SER A 12 21.48 28.05 23.22
CA SER A 12 20.12 28.04 22.67
C SER A 12 20.00 28.43 21.20
N LEU A 13 19.28 27.62 20.42
CA LEU A 13 18.67 28.01 19.13
C LEU A 13 17.17 28.22 19.35
N SER A 14 16.82 29.35 19.95
CA SER A 14 15.49 29.94 19.86
C SER A 14 15.68 31.44 19.72
N LEU A 15 15.93 31.89 18.49
CA LEU A 15 15.86 33.28 18.03
C LEU A 15 16.17 33.38 16.52
N ILE A 16 15.43 32.65 15.67
CA ILE A 16 15.24 33.00 14.26
C ILE A 16 13.76 32.78 13.91
N SER A 17 12.88 33.43 14.67
CA SER A 17 11.44 33.47 14.42
C SER A 17 10.85 34.88 14.52
N LEU A 18 11.70 35.91 14.42
CA LEU A 18 11.28 37.30 14.32
C LEU A 18 12.15 37.96 13.25
N LEU A 19 11.53 38.69 12.32
CA LEU A 19 12.10 39.44 11.17
C LEU A 19 11.87 38.89 9.75
N ILE A 20 10.76 38.19 9.48
CA ILE A 20 10.08 38.30 8.16
C ILE A 20 8.57 38.39 8.36
N ARG A 21 8.14 39.35 9.19
CA ARG A 21 6.80 39.94 9.14
C ARG A 21 7.05 41.43 9.25
N TYR A 22 7.11 42.12 8.11
CA TYR A 22 6.84 43.54 7.88
C TYR A 22 7.53 43.91 6.56
N GLY A 23 6.75 44.22 5.52
CA GLY A 23 7.19 45.18 4.52
C GLY A 23 7.11 44.78 3.05
N VAL A 24 6.01 45.23 2.44
CA VAL A 24 5.96 45.91 1.12
C VAL A 24 5.94 45.05 -0.14
N VAL A 25 4.71 44.89 -0.65
CA VAL A 25 4.37 44.78 -2.07
C VAL A 25 4.69 46.11 -2.77
N SER A 26 5.47 46.09 -3.85
CA SER A 26 5.30 46.99 -5.00
C SER A 26 6.17 46.53 -6.17
N GLY A 27 5.55 46.51 -7.36
CA GLY A 27 6.07 45.88 -8.56
C GLY A 27 7.19 46.63 -9.27
N ILE A 28 7.80 45.91 -10.20
CA ILE A 28 8.71 46.47 -11.21
C ILE A 28 8.25 45.95 -12.59
N ARG A 29 8.04 46.92 -13.48
CA ARG A 29 7.72 46.76 -14.90
C ARG A 29 8.83 46.03 -15.64
N ILE A 30 8.46 45.12 -16.52
CA ILE A 30 9.33 44.60 -17.58
C ILE A 30 9.16 45.50 -18.80
N SER A 31 10.25 46.11 -19.25
CA SER A 31 10.36 46.70 -20.59
C SER A 31 11.74 46.37 -21.16
N ASP A 32 11.69 45.66 -22.29
CA ASP A 32 12.61 45.63 -23.43
C ASP A 32 14.11 45.38 -23.21
N VAL A 33 14.56 44.19 -23.67
CA VAL A 33 15.65 44.10 -24.67
C VAL A 33 15.34 42.94 -25.63
N SER A 34 14.96 43.30 -26.86
CA SER A 34 14.89 42.43 -28.03
C SER A 34 16.27 42.25 -28.70
N ASN A 35 16.38 41.14 -29.44
CA ASN A 35 17.39 40.76 -30.45
C ASN A 35 18.65 40.04 -29.96
N ILE A 36 18.72 38.74 -30.25
CA ILE A 36 19.76 38.16 -31.11
C ILE A 36 19.15 36.96 -31.88
N SER A 37 19.66 36.86 -33.10
CA SER A 37 19.21 36.18 -34.32
C SER A 37 19.10 34.66 -34.32
N SER A 38 18.18 34.22 -35.18
CA SER A 38 18.01 32.90 -35.78
C SER A 38 19.30 32.20 -36.23
N GLY A 39 19.45 30.94 -35.80
CA GLY A 39 20.38 29.96 -36.38
C GLY A 39 19.74 28.58 -36.36
N PHE A 40 19.26 28.11 -37.52
CA PHE A 40 18.82 26.75 -37.75
C PHE A 40 20.04 25.81 -37.84
N LEU A 41 20.04 24.73 -37.05
CA LEU A 41 20.84 23.53 -37.31
C LEU A 41 20.05 22.27 -36.90
N PRO A 42 20.29 21.12 -37.56
CA PRO A 42 19.35 20.00 -37.62
C PRO A 42 19.49 18.98 -36.47
N SER A 43 18.38 18.35 -36.09
CA SER A 43 18.35 17.21 -35.17
C SER A 43 19.06 15.96 -35.73
N PRO A 44 19.84 15.22 -34.92
CA PRO A 44 20.13 13.82 -35.20
C PRO A 44 18.93 12.97 -34.79
N ALA A 45 18.53 12.07 -35.68
CA ALA A 45 17.60 11.00 -35.39
C ALA A 45 18.24 10.02 -34.38
N ASP A 46 17.56 9.75 -33.28
CA ASP A 46 17.73 8.48 -32.56
C ASP A 46 16.39 7.98 -32.03
N GLY A 47 16.10 6.73 -32.36
CA GLY A 47 14.81 6.10 -32.17
C GLY A 47 14.73 5.43 -30.80
N SER A 48 14.11 6.10 -29.83
CA SER A 48 13.58 5.45 -28.64
C SER A 48 12.07 5.28 -28.78
N ARG A 49 11.65 4.08 -29.22
CA ARG A 49 10.25 3.66 -29.07
C ARG A 49 10.00 3.36 -27.59
N HIS A 50 9.51 4.35 -26.85
CA HIS A 50 8.84 4.09 -25.57
C HIS A 50 7.62 3.21 -25.83
N THR A 51 7.75 1.93 -25.52
CA THR A 51 6.63 0.99 -25.53
C THR A 51 5.97 1.09 -24.16
N ASN A 52 4.85 1.82 -24.10
CA ASN A 52 4.00 1.84 -22.91
C ASN A 52 3.54 0.40 -22.61
N MET A 53 3.77 -0.06 -21.39
CA MET A 53 3.36 -1.39 -20.95
C MET A 53 1.83 -1.41 -20.73
N LEU A 54 1.09 -1.80 -21.76
CA LEU A 54 -0.35 -2.03 -21.67
C LEU A 54 -0.59 -3.46 -21.15
N LEU A 55 -1.05 -3.57 -19.90
CA LEU A 55 -1.72 -4.79 -19.44
C LEU A 55 -3.07 -4.87 -20.17
N PRO A 56 -3.37 -5.95 -20.92
CA PRO A 56 -4.65 -6.06 -21.60
C PRO A 56 -5.77 -6.25 -20.56
N LEU A 57 -6.73 -5.32 -20.53
CA LEU A 57 -7.90 -5.34 -19.66
C LEU A 57 -9.07 -6.20 -20.19
N PHE A 58 -8.87 -6.93 -21.30
CA PHE A 58 -9.93 -7.77 -21.89
C PHE A 58 -9.38 -9.09 -22.44
N PRO A 59 -10.12 -10.21 -22.29
CA PRO A 59 -9.75 -11.47 -22.91
C PRO A 59 -9.93 -11.40 -24.44
N PRO A 60 -9.02 -12.01 -25.23
CA PRO A 60 -9.16 -12.06 -26.68
C PRO A 60 -10.40 -12.89 -27.08
N LYS A 61 -11.13 -12.42 -28.10
CA LYS A 61 -12.27 -13.15 -28.69
C LYS A 61 -11.78 -14.41 -29.38
N ASP A 62 -12.33 -15.53 -28.95
CA ASP A 62 -11.99 -16.88 -29.38
C ASP A 62 -12.36 -17.10 -30.86
N THR A 63 -11.37 -17.45 -31.70
CA THR A 63 -11.61 -17.92 -33.07
C THR A 63 -11.39 -19.42 -33.09
N SER A 64 -12.48 -20.15 -33.33
CA SER A 64 -12.55 -21.59 -33.17
C SER A 64 -11.54 -22.30 -34.08
N ARG A 65 -10.64 -23.09 -33.48
CA ARG A 65 -10.05 -24.27 -34.15
C ARG A 65 -10.15 -25.46 -33.20
N ARG A 66 -11.04 -26.37 -33.59
CA ARG A 66 -11.32 -27.66 -32.95
C ARG A 66 -10.05 -28.50 -33.01
N ALA A 67 -9.43 -28.76 -31.86
CA ALA A 67 -8.33 -29.70 -31.70
C ALA A 67 -8.66 -30.68 -30.56
N GLU A 68 -8.37 -31.95 -30.80
CA GLU A 68 -8.78 -33.12 -30.02
C GLU A 68 -8.50 -33.04 -28.51
N ILE A 69 -9.48 -33.53 -27.75
CA ILE A 69 -9.50 -33.57 -26.30
C ILE A 69 -8.60 -34.73 -25.83
N SER A 70 -7.33 -34.42 -25.57
CA SER A 70 -6.54 -35.18 -24.61
C SER A 70 -6.93 -34.70 -23.21
N ARG A 71 -7.58 -35.57 -22.41
CA ARG A 71 -7.90 -35.32 -20.99
C ARG A 71 -6.61 -35.24 -20.16
N ARG A 72 -5.83 -34.18 -20.35
CA ARG A 72 -4.91 -33.70 -19.32
C ARG A 72 -5.79 -33.04 -18.27
N HIS A 73 -5.65 -33.46 -17.02
CA HIS A 73 -6.14 -32.72 -15.88
C HIS A 73 -5.54 -31.32 -15.97
N LEU A 74 -6.28 -30.37 -16.55
CA LEU A 74 -5.88 -28.98 -16.67
C LEU A 74 -5.88 -28.46 -15.23
N GLN A 75 -4.72 -28.51 -14.56
CA GLN A 75 -4.55 -27.80 -13.32
C GLN A 75 -4.80 -26.33 -13.64
N LYS A 76 -6.02 -25.88 -13.36
CA LYS A 76 -6.40 -24.49 -13.51
C LYS A 76 -5.48 -23.72 -12.56
N SER A 77 -4.70 -22.78 -13.10
CA SER A 77 -3.88 -21.91 -12.26
C SER A 77 -4.78 -21.31 -11.16
N PRO A 78 -4.27 -21.16 -9.93
CA PRO A 78 -5.00 -20.47 -8.88
C PRO A 78 -5.51 -19.12 -9.39
N ALA A 79 -6.69 -18.70 -8.91
CA ALA A 79 -7.23 -17.39 -9.28
C ALA A 79 -6.29 -16.27 -8.78
N SER A 80 -6.41 -15.09 -9.35
CA SER A 80 -5.69 -13.91 -8.89
C SER A 80 -6.65 -12.78 -8.53
N ALA A 81 -6.35 -12.07 -7.45
CA ALA A 81 -7.07 -10.87 -7.07
C ALA A 81 -6.47 -9.66 -7.77
N ARG A 82 -7.13 -9.16 -8.82
CA ARG A 82 -6.70 -7.97 -9.57
C ARG A 82 -7.44 -6.75 -9.07
N MET A 83 -6.71 -5.71 -8.70
CA MET A 83 -7.26 -4.44 -8.22
C MET A 83 -6.57 -3.27 -8.90
N SER A 84 -7.29 -2.15 -9.03
CA SER A 84 -6.70 -0.88 -9.43
C SER A 84 -5.99 -0.24 -8.25
N LEU A 85 -4.87 0.42 -8.53
CA LEU A 85 -4.26 1.37 -7.60
C LEU A 85 -4.80 2.76 -7.89
N HIS A 86 -4.94 3.55 -6.84
CA HIS A 86 -5.43 4.93 -6.82
C HIS A 86 -4.41 5.82 -6.09
N ASP A 87 -4.66 7.13 -6.12
CA ASP A 87 -3.79 8.17 -5.55
C ASP A 87 -2.40 8.23 -6.18
N ASP A 88 -1.50 9.00 -5.58
CA ASP A 88 -0.19 9.32 -6.14
C ASP A 88 0.79 9.75 -5.03
N LEU A 89 2.08 9.60 -5.32
CA LEU A 89 3.14 9.93 -4.38
C LEU A 89 3.35 11.43 -4.16
N LEU A 90 2.97 12.28 -5.11
CA LEU A 90 3.27 13.71 -5.03
C LEU A 90 2.30 14.46 -4.12
N ILE A 91 1.01 14.12 -4.19
CA ILE A 91 -0.07 14.77 -3.47
C ILE A 91 -0.36 14.02 -2.16
N ASN A 92 -0.45 12.69 -2.21
CA ASN A 92 -0.91 11.90 -1.08
C ASN A 92 0.25 11.19 -0.35
N GLY A 93 1.38 10.96 -1.02
CA GLY A 93 2.53 10.25 -0.45
C GLY A 93 2.40 8.72 -0.44
N TYR A 94 1.30 8.19 -0.97
CA TYR A 94 1.00 6.75 -1.02
C TYR A 94 0.06 6.41 -2.18
N TYR A 95 -0.05 5.11 -2.47
CA TYR A 95 -1.09 4.55 -3.34
C TYR A 95 -2.06 3.73 -2.53
N THR A 96 -3.35 3.83 -2.87
CA THR A 96 -4.40 3.02 -2.23
C THR A 96 -4.98 1.99 -3.20
N THR A 97 -5.57 0.94 -2.64
CA THR A 97 -6.43 0.00 -3.36
C THR A 97 -7.78 -0.09 -2.65
N HIS A 98 -8.81 -0.48 -3.39
CA HIS A 98 -10.14 -0.69 -2.81
C HIS A 98 -10.39 -2.16 -2.50
N ILE A 99 -10.84 -2.43 -1.28
CA ILE A 99 -11.43 -3.72 -0.90
C ILE A 99 -12.80 -3.52 -0.29
N TRP A 100 -13.54 -4.62 -0.18
CA TRP A 100 -14.79 -4.64 0.55
C TRP A 100 -14.76 -5.70 1.64
N ILE A 101 -15.23 -5.35 2.83
CA ILE A 101 -15.27 -6.21 4.01
C ILE A 101 -16.71 -6.35 4.49
N GLY A 102 -17.13 -7.57 4.77
CA GLY A 102 -18.41 -7.90 5.41
C GLY A 102 -19.56 -8.26 4.48
N THR A 103 -20.70 -8.60 5.10
CA THR A 103 -21.95 -8.98 4.44
C THR A 103 -23.14 -8.22 5.06
N PRO A 104 -23.69 -7.18 4.40
CA PRO A 104 -23.34 -6.69 3.06
C PRO A 104 -21.95 -6.02 3.01
N PRO A 105 -21.30 -5.97 1.82
CA PRO A 105 -19.94 -5.46 1.70
C PRO A 105 -19.82 -3.96 2.00
N GLN A 106 -18.86 -3.59 2.85
CA GLN A 106 -18.48 -2.20 3.19
C GLN A 106 -17.15 -1.88 2.51
N LYS A 107 -17.05 -0.76 1.79
CA LYS A 107 -15.89 -0.39 0.95
C LYS A 107 -14.83 0.38 1.75
N PHE A 108 -13.55 0.09 1.50
CA PHE A 108 -12.41 0.80 2.10
C PHE A 108 -11.30 1.03 1.07
N ALA A 109 -10.67 2.20 1.11
CA ALA A 109 -9.45 2.54 0.39
C ALA A 109 -8.23 2.40 1.32
N LEU A 110 -7.40 1.39 1.07
CA LEU A 110 -6.28 1.04 1.94
C LEU A 110 -4.96 1.36 1.27
N ILE A 111 -4.04 1.96 2.03
CA ILE A 111 -2.66 2.14 1.60
C ILE A 111 -2.03 0.77 1.36
N VAL A 112 -1.40 0.59 0.21
CA VAL A 112 -0.71 -0.66 -0.12
C VAL A 112 0.69 -0.63 0.47
N ASP A 113 0.94 -1.46 1.50
CA ASP A 113 2.17 -1.40 2.28
C ASP A 113 2.92 -2.72 2.31
N THR A 114 4.06 -2.79 1.62
CA THR A 114 4.96 -3.96 1.63
C THR A 114 5.85 -4.04 2.88
N GLY A 115 5.86 -3.00 3.71
CA GLY A 115 6.65 -2.87 4.92
C GLY A 115 5.97 -3.37 6.19
N SER A 116 4.65 -3.60 6.14
CA SER A 116 3.87 -4.15 7.26
C SER A 116 3.07 -5.39 6.88
N THR A 117 2.68 -6.16 7.90
CA THR A 117 1.99 -7.45 7.73
C THR A 117 0.47 -7.33 7.89
N VAL A 118 -0.02 -6.49 8.80
CA VAL A 118 -1.45 -6.50 9.17
C VAL A 118 -2.25 -5.63 8.19
N THR A 119 -3.32 -6.18 7.61
CA THR A 119 -4.35 -5.38 6.95
C THR A 119 -5.38 -4.92 7.98
N TYR A 120 -5.74 -3.64 8.01
CA TYR A 120 -6.68 -3.10 8.99
C TYR A 120 -7.49 -1.91 8.49
N VAL A 121 -8.59 -1.65 9.19
CA VAL A 121 -9.50 -0.51 9.02
C VAL A 121 -10.01 -0.02 10.38
N PRO A 122 -10.39 1.25 10.53
CA PRO A 122 -11.01 1.76 11.74
C PRO A 122 -12.42 1.25 11.87
N CYS A 123 -12.74 0.80 13.07
CA CYS A 123 -14.07 0.33 13.41
C CYS A 123 -14.94 1.44 13.97
N SER A 124 -16.27 1.26 13.86
CA SER A 124 -17.29 2.19 14.32
C SER A 124 -17.15 2.56 15.81
N SER A 125 -16.59 1.66 16.62
CA SER A 125 -16.27 1.87 18.04
C SER A 125 -15.01 2.71 18.29
N CYS A 126 -14.25 3.09 17.26
CA CYS A 126 -13.01 3.84 17.43
C CYS A 126 -13.26 5.32 17.67
N GLU A 127 -13.15 5.74 18.94
CA GLU A 127 -13.23 7.14 19.35
C GLU A 127 -11.88 7.88 19.20
N LYS A 128 -10.77 7.15 19.08
CA LYS A 128 -9.40 7.68 18.98
C LYS A 128 -8.78 7.47 17.58
N CYS A 129 -9.60 7.42 16.55
CA CYS A 129 -9.17 7.34 15.15
C CYS A 129 -9.51 8.63 14.42
N GLY A 130 -8.81 8.87 13.32
CA GLY A 130 -9.03 9.97 12.42
C GLY A 130 -10.40 9.96 11.75
N ASN A 131 -10.63 11.01 10.97
CA ASN A 131 -11.70 11.05 9.98
C ASN A 131 -11.08 10.79 8.61
N HIS A 132 -11.36 9.62 8.04
CA HIS A 132 -10.87 9.22 6.72
C HIS A 132 -11.95 9.44 5.66
N GLN A 133 -11.66 9.01 4.43
CA GLN A 133 -12.51 9.29 3.29
C GLN A 133 -13.83 8.49 3.25
N ASP A 134 -13.82 7.23 3.72
CA ASP A 134 -14.97 6.34 3.74
C ASP A 134 -15.41 6.07 5.20
N PRO A 135 -16.67 5.66 5.44
CA PRO A 135 -17.14 5.37 6.79
C PRO A 135 -16.37 4.22 7.45
N LYS A 136 -16.12 4.35 8.76
CA LYS A 136 -15.54 3.29 9.60
C LYS A 136 -16.32 1.97 9.45
N PHE A 137 -15.60 0.85 9.52
CA PHE A 137 -16.19 -0.48 9.47
C PHE A 137 -17.20 -0.66 10.60
N GLN A 138 -18.37 -1.19 10.27
CA GLN A 138 -19.47 -1.45 11.21
C GLN A 138 -19.61 -2.97 11.38
N PRO A 139 -18.92 -3.58 12.38
CA PRO A 139 -18.97 -5.03 12.60
C PRO A 139 -20.40 -5.54 12.83
N GLU A 140 -21.22 -4.77 13.54
CA GLU A 140 -22.61 -5.10 13.87
C GLU A 140 -23.54 -5.13 12.64
N LYS A 141 -23.12 -4.50 11.54
CA LYS A 141 -23.86 -4.51 10.26
C LYS A 141 -23.42 -5.63 9.33
N SER A 142 -22.37 -6.38 9.68
CA SER A 142 -21.92 -7.53 8.90
C SER A 142 -22.40 -8.84 9.53
N SER A 143 -23.26 -9.55 8.80
CA SER A 143 -23.76 -10.88 9.21
C SER A 143 -22.70 -11.97 9.23
N THR A 144 -21.52 -11.73 8.62
CA THR A 144 -20.42 -12.70 8.51
C THR A 144 -19.25 -12.39 9.43
N TYR A 145 -19.28 -11.26 10.14
CA TYR A 145 -18.23 -10.83 11.06
C TYR A 145 -18.13 -11.76 12.26
N GLN A 146 -16.89 -12.12 12.62
CA GLN A 146 -16.57 -12.85 13.83
C GLN A 146 -15.36 -12.23 14.50
N SER A 147 -15.44 -11.96 15.81
CA SER A 147 -14.25 -11.54 16.56
C SER A 147 -13.28 -12.70 16.70
N VAL A 148 -11.99 -12.47 16.47
CA VAL A 148 -10.96 -13.48 16.70
C VAL A 148 -10.74 -13.62 18.21
N LYS A 149 -10.95 -14.84 18.72
CA LYS A 149 -10.72 -15.16 20.14
C LYS A 149 -9.24 -15.24 20.41
N CYS A 150 -8.83 -14.87 21.62
CA CYS A 150 -7.46 -15.12 22.03
C CYS A 150 -7.13 -16.60 22.09
N ASP A 151 -5.87 -16.92 21.88
CA ASP A 151 -5.27 -18.21 22.22
C ASP A 151 -3.82 -18.00 22.72
N LYS A 152 -2.98 -19.04 22.67
CA LYS A 152 -1.57 -18.93 23.07
C LYS A 152 -0.72 -18.11 22.08
N THR A 153 -1.19 -17.96 20.85
CA THR A 153 -0.47 -17.31 19.75
C THR A 153 -0.89 -15.86 19.56
N CYS A 154 -2.09 -15.49 20.01
CA CYS A 154 -2.54 -14.11 19.99
C CYS A 154 -2.62 -13.46 21.39
N PRO A 155 -1.98 -12.29 21.60
CA PRO A 155 -2.16 -11.50 22.81
C PRO A 155 -3.62 -11.09 23.00
N CYS A 156 -4.04 -10.99 24.26
CA CYS A 156 -5.41 -10.66 24.63
C CYS A 156 -5.62 -9.18 24.97
N ASP A 157 -6.85 -8.74 24.74
CA ASP A 157 -7.42 -7.56 25.39
C ASP A 157 -7.53 -7.73 26.91
N LEU A 158 -7.88 -6.64 27.60
CA LEU A 158 -8.00 -6.62 29.07
C LEU A 158 -9.06 -7.59 29.60
N LYS A 159 -10.12 -7.87 28.83
CA LYS A 159 -11.17 -8.82 29.22
C LYS A 159 -10.81 -10.28 28.91
N ARG A 160 -9.66 -10.52 28.25
CA ARG A 160 -9.15 -11.85 27.84
C ARG A 160 -10.08 -12.60 26.91
N GLN A 161 -10.78 -11.87 26.04
CA GLN A 161 -11.78 -12.41 25.13
C GLN A 161 -11.35 -12.28 23.68
N GLN A 162 -10.68 -11.19 23.33
CA GLN A 162 -10.40 -10.81 21.94
C GLN A 162 -8.91 -10.64 21.70
N CYS A 163 -8.49 -11.13 20.55
CA CYS A 163 -7.14 -11.04 20.05
C CYS A 163 -6.80 -9.58 19.68
N ILE A 164 -5.71 -9.03 20.21
CA ILE A 164 -5.25 -7.65 19.93
C ILE A 164 -4.10 -7.64 18.94
N TYR A 165 -3.94 -6.51 18.25
CA TYR A 165 -2.70 -6.20 17.53
C TYR A 165 -2.26 -4.77 17.81
N GLU A 166 -0.94 -4.55 17.71
CA GLU A 166 -0.32 -3.24 17.76
C GLU A 166 0.69 -3.15 16.62
N ARG A 167 0.70 -2.03 15.91
CA ARG A 167 1.71 -1.68 14.91
C ARG A 167 2.23 -0.28 15.16
N ARG A 168 3.55 -0.15 15.10
CA ARG A 168 4.27 1.12 15.12
C ARG A 168 5.09 1.20 13.87
N TYR A 169 5.02 2.33 13.20
CA TYR A 169 5.70 2.57 11.94
C TYR A 169 6.94 3.45 12.14
N ALA A 170 7.77 3.53 11.11
CA ALA A 170 9.06 4.22 11.18
C ALA A 170 8.90 5.74 11.38
N GLU A 171 7.81 6.31 10.88
CA GLU A 171 7.38 7.69 11.06
C GLU A 171 6.74 7.96 12.44
N MET A 172 6.85 7.02 13.38
CA MET A 172 6.36 7.11 14.77
C MET A 172 4.84 7.17 14.90
N SER A 173 4.10 6.87 13.82
CA SER A 173 2.68 6.61 13.87
C SER A 173 2.40 5.22 14.48
N SER A 174 1.19 5.02 14.98
CA SER A 174 0.78 3.71 15.50
C SER A 174 -0.69 3.41 15.26
N SER A 175 -0.98 2.12 15.09
CA SER A 175 -2.31 1.54 14.93
C SER A 175 -2.49 0.47 16.00
N PHE A 176 -3.59 0.54 16.73
CA PHE A 176 -3.94 -0.40 17.78
C PHE A 176 -5.39 -0.84 17.62
N GLY A 177 -5.64 -2.15 17.74
CA GLY A 177 -6.96 -2.71 17.46
C GLY A 177 -7.15 -4.15 17.90
N LEU A 178 -8.32 -4.66 17.52
CA LEU A 178 -8.75 -6.04 17.74
C LEU A 178 -8.68 -6.79 16.40
N LEU A 179 -8.31 -8.07 16.40
CA LEU A 179 -8.43 -8.89 15.20
C LEU A 179 -9.88 -9.36 15.04
N GLY A 180 -10.42 -9.15 13.84
CA GLY A 180 -11.70 -9.68 13.38
C GLY A 180 -11.50 -10.56 12.15
N GLU A 181 -12.39 -11.51 11.93
CA GLU A 181 -12.48 -12.26 10.69
C GLU A 181 -13.79 -11.92 10.00
N ASP A 182 -13.72 -11.60 8.71
CA ASP A 182 -14.90 -11.40 7.88
C ASP A 182 -14.61 -11.75 6.42
N VAL A 183 -15.63 -11.67 5.57
CA VAL A 183 -15.53 -11.86 4.12
C VAL A 183 -14.93 -10.61 3.49
N ILE A 184 -13.78 -10.78 2.83
CA ILE A 184 -13.10 -9.75 2.04
C ILE A 184 -13.27 -10.06 0.55
N SER A 185 -13.53 -9.02 -0.25
CA SER A 185 -13.53 -9.12 -1.72
C SER A 185 -12.72 -7.98 -2.35
N PHE A 186 -12.22 -8.26 -3.56
CA PHE A 186 -11.19 -7.45 -4.24
C PHE A 186 -11.73 -6.72 -5.47
N GLY A 187 -13.04 -6.45 -5.49
CA GLY A 187 -13.72 -5.77 -6.59
C GLY A 187 -14.03 -6.65 -7.79
N ASN A 188 -14.61 -6.03 -8.82
CA ASN A 188 -15.14 -6.70 -10.01
C ASN A 188 -14.07 -7.10 -11.05
N LEU A 189 -12.87 -6.53 -10.97
CA LEU A 189 -11.74 -6.89 -11.83
C LEU A 189 -11.07 -8.20 -11.37
N SER A 190 -11.35 -8.62 -10.15
CA SER A 190 -10.78 -9.81 -9.53
C SER A 190 -11.40 -11.10 -10.09
N GLU A 191 -10.54 -12.07 -10.43
CA GLU A 191 -10.96 -13.44 -10.73
C GLU A 191 -11.22 -14.23 -9.44
N LEU A 192 -10.58 -13.81 -8.34
CA LEU A 192 -10.77 -14.37 -7.01
C LEU A 192 -12.08 -13.85 -6.42
N GLY A 193 -13.02 -14.77 -6.15
CA GLY A 193 -14.24 -14.48 -5.42
C GLY A 193 -14.00 -14.16 -3.93
N PRO A 194 -15.02 -13.73 -3.18
CA PRO A 194 -14.88 -13.33 -1.79
C PRO A 194 -14.25 -14.43 -0.92
N GLN A 195 -13.33 -14.04 -0.04
CA GLN A 195 -12.59 -14.93 0.84
C GLN A 195 -12.76 -14.49 2.29
N ARG A 196 -12.87 -15.44 3.22
CA ARG A 196 -12.70 -15.09 4.65
C ARG A 196 -11.27 -14.66 4.89
N ALA A 197 -11.05 -13.65 5.71
CA ALA A 197 -9.71 -13.25 6.16
C ALA A 197 -9.78 -12.52 7.50
N VAL A 198 -8.72 -12.67 8.26
CA VAL A 198 -8.45 -11.92 9.48
C VAL A 198 -7.87 -10.55 9.11
N PHE A 199 -8.39 -9.51 9.74
CA PHE A 199 -7.95 -8.13 9.59
C PHE A 199 -8.01 -7.41 10.94
N GLY A 200 -7.33 -6.28 11.05
CA GLY A 200 -7.39 -5.40 12.20
C GLY A 200 -8.59 -4.47 12.17
N CYS A 201 -9.31 -4.44 13.28
CA CYS A 201 -10.37 -3.50 13.59
C CYS A 201 -9.79 -2.45 14.54
N GLU A 202 -9.39 -1.30 14.02
CA GLU A 202 -8.70 -0.28 14.82
C GLU A 202 -9.61 0.34 15.86
N ILE A 203 -9.03 0.62 17.03
CA ILE A 203 -9.67 1.32 18.15
C ILE A 203 -8.86 2.53 18.63
N ALA A 204 -7.64 2.71 18.13
CA ALA A 204 -6.85 3.93 18.30
C ALA A 204 -5.77 4.07 17.23
N GLU A 205 -5.53 5.32 16.82
CA GLU A 205 -4.48 5.73 15.88
C GLU A 205 -3.65 6.88 16.47
N THR A 206 -2.40 7.01 16.05
CA THR A 206 -1.55 8.15 16.41
C THR A 206 -0.73 8.65 15.23
N GLY A 207 -0.29 9.90 15.29
CA GLY A 207 0.61 10.48 14.28
C GLY A 207 -0.07 10.60 12.91
N ASP A 208 0.71 10.38 11.85
CA ASP A 208 0.25 10.60 10.48
C ASP A 208 -0.97 9.75 10.09
N LEU A 209 -1.13 8.55 10.68
CA LEU A 209 -2.31 7.70 10.49
C LEU A 209 -3.60 8.40 10.91
N TYR A 210 -3.57 9.20 11.99
CA TYR A 210 -4.77 9.90 12.48
C TYR A 210 -5.24 10.99 11.51
N SER A 211 -4.34 11.60 10.75
CA SER A 211 -4.66 12.67 9.80
C SER A 211 -4.69 12.25 8.34
N GLN A 212 -4.40 10.97 8.04
CA GLN A 212 -4.37 10.49 6.68
C GLN A 212 -5.78 10.44 6.07
N ARG A 213 -5.83 10.53 4.73
CA ARG A 213 -7.08 10.39 3.98
C ARG A 213 -7.53 8.93 3.85
N ALA A 214 -6.60 8.00 3.61
CA ALA A 214 -6.90 6.59 3.42
C ALA A 214 -7.56 5.96 4.66
N ASP A 215 -8.39 4.94 4.45
CA ASP A 215 -9.19 4.31 5.51
C ASP A 215 -8.43 3.25 6.28
N GLY A 216 -7.12 3.12 6.08
CA GLY A 216 -6.30 2.10 6.72
C GLY A 216 -5.20 1.60 5.81
N ILE A 217 -4.64 0.44 6.16
CA ILE A 217 -3.48 -0.13 5.50
C ILE A 217 -3.76 -1.57 5.09
N MET A 218 -3.36 -1.94 3.88
CA MET A 218 -3.27 -3.32 3.41
C MET A 218 -1.81 -3.76 3.50
N GLY A 219 -1.46 -4.46 4.58
CA GLY A 219 -0.15 -5.08 4.76
C GLY A 219 0.08 -6.24 3.78
N LEU A 220 1.17 -6.14 3.00
CA LEU A 220 1.65 -7.13 2.04
C LEU A 220 2.98 -7.78 2.45
N GLY A 221 3.49 -7.42 3.64
CA GLY A 221 4.61 -8.09 4.27
C GLY A 221 4.27 -9.53 4.66
N ARG A 222 5.29 -10.32 4.96
CA ARG A 222 5.13 -11.72 5.37
C ARG A 222 4.65 -11.82 6.83
N GLY A 223 3.88 -12.86 7.12
CA GLY A 223 3.42 -13.25 8.45
C GLY A 223 1.97 -13.74 8.43
N ASP A 224 1.60 -14.53 9.44
CA ASP A 224 0.34 -15.30 9.48
C ASP A 224 -0.94 -14.46 9.32
N VAL A 225 -0.89 -13.19 9.69
CA VAL A 225 -2.00 -12.22 9.58
C VAL A 225 -1.96 -11.39 8.29
N SER A 226 -0.97 -11.61 7.43
CA SER A 226 -0.90 -11.00 6.09
C SER A 226 -2.04 -11.50 5.22
N ILE A 227 -2.69 -10.60 4.49
CA ILE A 227 -3.75 -11.00 3.56
C ILE A 227 -3.19 -11.92 2.47
N VAL A 228 -1.94 -11.72 2.06
CA VAL A 228 -1.28 -12.57 1.06
C VAL A 228 -1.08 -13.97 1.62
N ASP A 229 -0.44 -14.10 2.78
CA ASP A 229 -0.14 -15.40 3.38
C ASP A 229 -1.42 -16.17 3.76
N GLN A 230 -2.48 -15.47 4.21
CA GLN A 230 -3.78 -16.09 4.47
C GLN A 230 -4.42 -16.67 3.20
N LEU A 231 -4.35 -15.97 2.07
CA LEU A 231 -4.89 -16.44 0.79
C LEU A 231 -4.05 -17.58 0.20
N VAL A 232 -2.72 -17.48 0.33
CA VAL A 232 -1.78 -18.55 -0.07
C VAL A 232 -2.03 -19.80 0.76
N GLY A 233 -2.17 -19.67 2.08
CA GLY A 233 -2.48 -20.79 2.98
C GLY A 233 -3.80 -21.49 2.65
N LYS A 234 -4.78 -20.75 2.12
CA LYS A 234 -6.06 -21.30 1.61
C LYS A 234 -5.95 -21.90 0.21
N HIS A 235 -4.78 -21.84 -0.42
CA HIS A 235 -4.51 -22.35 -1.77
C HIS A 235 -5.42 -21.73 -2.84
N VAL A 236 -5.89 -20.49 -2.62
CA VAL A 236 -6.78 -19.78 -3.55
C VAL A 236 -6.04 -18.86 -4.52
N ILE A 237 -4.79 -18.49 -4.17
CA ILE A 237 -3.85 -17.75 -5.02
C ILE A 237 -2.46 -18.41 -4.98
N SER A 238 -1.58 -18.07 -5.93
CA SER A 238 -0.15 -18.40 -5.84
C SER A 238 0.58 -17.50 -4.84
N ASP A 239 1.71 -17.99 -4.29
CA ASP A 239 2.57 -17.25 -3.35
C ASP A 239 3.39 -16.15 -4.04
N SER A 240 2.70 -15.11 -4.49
CA SER A 240 3.27 -13.92 -5.08
C SER A 240 2.25 -12.78 -5.10
N PHE A 241 2.74 -11.55 -5.19
CA PHE A 241 1.94 -10.40 -5.57
C PHE A 241 2.75 -9.50 -6.52
N SER A 242 2.10 -8.56 -7.16
CA SER A 242 2.75 -7.61 -8.08
C SER A 242 2.11 -6.23 -7.95
N LEU A 243 2.95 -5.19 -7.96
CA LEU A 243 2.55 -3.78 -7.90
C LEU A 243 3.10 -3.08 -9.14
N CYS A 244 2.22 -2.40 -9.86
CA CYS A 244 2.55 -1.60 -11.03
C CYS A 244 1.99 -0.20 -10.81
N TYR A 245 2.83 0.69 -10.30
CA TYR A 245 2.47 2.08 -10.06
C TYR A 245 2.45 2.88 -11.38
N GLY A 246 1.50 3.79 -11.49
CA GLY A 246 1.47 4.77 -12.56
C GLY A 246 2.66 5.73 -12.48
N GLY A 247 2.94 6.41 -13.59
CA GLY A 247 3.93 7.47 -13.61
C GLY A 247 3.53 8.64 -12.71
N MET A 248 4.51 9.45 -12.30
CA MET A 248 4.31 10.56 -11.36
C MET A 248 3.24 11.56 -11.80
N ASP A 249 3.04 11.75 -13.11
CA ASP A 249 2.05 12.70 -13.66
C ASP A 249 0.63 12.12 -13.77
N PHE A 250 0.46 10.80 -13.62
CA PHE A 250 -0.81 10.11 -13.89
C PHE A 250 -1.42 9.47 -12.63
N GLY A 251 -0.58 9.10 -11.65
CA GLY A 251 -1.02 8.38 -10.47
C GLY A 251 -1.63 7.01 -10.78
N GLY A 252 -2.19 6.39 -9.75
CA GLY A 252 -2.87 5.10 -9.82
C GLY A 252 -1.96 3.94 -10.25
N GLY A 253 -2.54 2.97 -10.95
CA GLY A 253 -1.83 1.77 -11.41
C GLY A 253 -2.66 0.50 -11.25
N ALA A 254 -1.98 -0.63 -11.10
CA ALA A 254 -2.62 -1.92 -10.88
C ALA A 254 -1.84 -2.77 -9.88
N MET A 255 -2.55 -3.59 -9.13
CA MET A 255 -1.96 -4.61 -8.28
C MET A 255 -2.63 -5.97 -8.49
N VAL A 256 -1.86 -7.03 -8.25
CA VAL A 256 -2.34 -8.40 -8.32
C VAL A 256 -1.86 -9.17 -7.08
N LEU A 257 -2.79 -9.79 -6.34
CA LEU A 257 -2.44 -10.86 -5.39
C LEU A 257 -2.60 -12.21 -6.10
N GLY A 258 -1.57 -13.03 -6.07
CA GLY A 258 -1.46 -14.23 -6.89
C GLY A 258 -0.43 -14.09 -8.00
N GLY A 259 -0.33 -15.13 -8.83
CA GLY A 259 0.63 -15.19 -9.92
C GLY A 259 0.25 -14.28 -11.09
N ILE A 260 1.26 -13.66 -11.70
CA ILE A 260 1.16 -13.10 -13.04
C ILE A 260 2.09 -13.86 -13.98
N LYS A 261 1.76 -13.91 -15.27
CA LYS A 261 2.75 -14.33 -16.27
C LYS A 261 3.81 -13.24 -16.38
N PRO A 262 5.06 -13.48 -15.96
CA PRO A 262 6.08 -12.44 -16.00
C PRO A 262 6.38 -12.05 -17.46
N PRO A 263 6.64 -10.76 -17.74
CA PRO A 263 7.16 -10.34 -19.03
C PRO A 263 8.44 -11.11 -19.39
N ALA A 264 8.68 -11.36 -20.68
CA ALA A 264 9.80 -12.19 -21.14
C ALA A 264 11.19 -11.70 -20.68
N HIS A 265 11.31 -10.40 -20.37
CA HIS A 265 12.55 -9.75 -19.96
C HIS A 265 12.57 -9.38 -18.47
N MET A 266 11.66 -9.92 -17.66
CA MET A 266 11.68 -9.69 -16.21
C MET A 266 12.93 -10.31 -15.59
N VAL A 267 13.71 -9.48 -14.91
CA VAL A 267 14.91 -9.90 -14.17
C VAL A 267 14.56 -10.06 -12.70
N PHE A 268 14.97 -11.18 -12.11
CA PHE A 268 14.73 -11.48 -10.70
C PHE A 268 16.01 -11.33 -9.90
N THR A 269 15.88 -10.81 -8.68
CA THR A 269 16.97 -10.78 -7.69
C THR A 269 16.50 -11.43 -6.39
N LYS A 270 17.42 -12.05 -5.65
CA LYS A 270 17.10 -12.65 -4.35
C LYS A 270 16.98 -11.55 -3.31
N SER A 271 15.84 -11.52 -2.62
CA SER A 271 15.67 -10.75 -1.40
C SER A 271 16.12 -11.58 -0.20
N TYR A 272 16.89 -10.97 0.72
CA TYR A 272 17.30 -11.63 1.96
C TYR A 272 16.36 -11.23 3.09
N PHE A 273 15.91 -12.20 3.87
CA PHE A 273 15.01 -12.00 5.00
C PHE A 273 15.79 -12.14 6.30
N GLY A 274 16.62 -11.16 6.67
CA GLY A 274 17.27 -11.14 7.98
C GLY A 274 16.24 -11.10 9.13
N ARG A 275 16.62 -10.56 10.31
CA ARG A 275 15.69 -10.36 11.45
C ARG A 275 14.55 -9.35 11.19
N SER A 276 14.24 -9.01 9.95
CA SER A 276 13.19 -8.06 9.56
C SER A 276 12.12 -8.73 8.70
N LEU A 277 10.86 -8.41 8.96
CA LEU A 277 9.68 -8.91 8.24
C LEU A 277 9.44 -8.24 6.86
N GLY A 278 10.31 -7.30 6.45
CA GLY A 278 10.19 -6.56 5.19
C GLY A 278 11.02 -7.14 4.04
N TRP A 279 10.63 -6.81 2.81
CA TRP A 279 11.36 -7.14 1.59
C TRP A 279 12.65 -6.32 1.47
N GLN A 280 13.82 -6.96 1.57
CA GLN A 280 15.12 -6.30 1.47
C GLN A 280 15.87 -6.73 0.21
N GLN A 281 16.28 -5.79 -0.63
CA GLN A 281 17.22 -6.07 -1.72
C GLN A 281 18.66 -5.87 -1.22
N PRO A 282 19.62 -6.73 -1.62
CA PRO A 282 21.02 -6.45 -1.39
C PRO A 282 21.41 -5.16 -2.14
N VAL A 283 21.90 -4.16 -1.42
CA VAL A 283 22.51 -2.97 -2.03
C VAL A 283 23.81 -3.43 -2.68
N LEU A 284 23.86 -3.44 -4.02
CA LEU A 284 25.13 -3.55 -4.73
C LEU A 284 25.88 -2.24 -4.49
N GLN A 285 26.90 -2.29 -3.63
CA GLN A 285 27.91 -1.23 -3.59
C GLN A 285 28.69 -1.32 -4.90
N TYR A 286 28.52 -0.31 -5.75
CA TYR A 286 29.41 -0.04 -6.89
C TYR A 286 30.62 0.76 -6.42
#